data_AF-A0A7W0KHT1-F1
#
_entry.id   AF-A0A7W0KHT1-F1
#
_cell.length_a   1.000
_cell.length_b   1.000
_cell.length_c   1.000
_cell.angle_alpha   90.00
_cell.angle_beta   90.00
_cell.angle_gamma   90.00
#
_symmetry.space_group_name_H-M   'P 1'
#
loop_
_entity.id
_entity.type
_entity.pdbx_description
1 polymer ?
#
loop_
_entity_poly.entity_id
_entity_poly.type
_entity_poly.pdbx_seq_one_letter_code
_entity_poly.pdbx_strand_id
1 'polypeptide(L)'
;VKKALAKSEYDAAGILARLVFYTVMLFVLSTAFGVFGDNPISTYLAAVVGYLPKVFVAILIIVIAAAVAAGVKGLIQNTMGGLSYGKVLANAASILILALGIIAALNQLQIAENVVNAILYASLAAIVGIVVISVGGGGITPMRSRWENALAKVEAEAPRMK
;
A
#
# COMPACT_ATOMS: atom_id res chain seq x y z
N VAL A 1 -11.70 21.86 16.27
CA VAL A 1 -10.39 21.32 15.83
C VAL A 1 -9.61 20.60 16.94
N LYS A 2 -9.58 21.06 18.20
CA LYS A 2 -8.90 20.36 19.31
C LYS A 2 -9.61 19.13 19.92
N LYS A 3 -10.85 18.82 19.51
CA LYS A 3 -11.64 17.68 20.04
C LYS A 3 -11.58 16.39 19.21
N ALA A 4 -10.92 16.42 18.05
CA ALA A 4 -10.79 15.25 17.16
C ALA A 4 -9.42 14.55 17.26
N LEU A 5 -8.43 15.18 17.89
CA LEU A 5 -7.05 14.68 18.00
C LEU A 5 -6.72 14.02 19.34
N ALA A 6 -7.61 14.09 20.34
CA ALA A 6 -7.35 13.59 21.69
C ALA A 6 -7.66 12.08 21.88
N LYS A 7 -8.11 11.37 20.83
CA LYS A 7 -8.49 9.95 20.93
C LYS A 7 -7.47 8.99 20.31
N SER A 8 -6.40 9.49 19.68
CA SER A 8 -5.51 8.67 18.84
C SER A 8 -4.16 8.31 19.48
N GLU A 9 -3.63 9.13 20.40
CA GLU A 9 -2.31 8.83 20.99
C GLU A 9 -2.36 7.79 22.13
N TYR A 10 -3.51 7.65 22.79
CA TYR A 10 -3.69 6.61 23.81
C TYR A 10 -4.13 5.25 23.24
N ASP A 11 -4.61 5.19 22.00
CA ASP A 11 -5.11 3.94 21.42
C ASP A 11 -3.98 3.08 20.85
N ALA A 12 -3.08 3.66 20.04
CA ALA A 12 -1.96 2.90 19.46
C ALA A 12 -0.97 2.40 20.53
N ALA A 13 -0.54 3.28 21.45
CA ALA A 13 0.35 2.89 22.54
C ALA A 13 -0.33 1.93 23.53
N GLY A 14 -1.63 2.11 23.79
CA GLY A 14 -2.41 1.20 24.65
C GLY A 14 -2.58 -0.19 24.05
N ILE A 15 -2.81 -0.29 22.73
CA ILE A 15 -2.86 -1.55 22.00
C ILE A 15 -1.50 -2.25 22.05
N LEU A 16 -0.41 -1.51 21.83
CA LEU A 16 0.94 -2.06 21.91
C LEU A 16 1.30 -2.54 23.32
N ALA A 17 0.99 -1.77 24.36
CA ALA A 17 1.23 -2.15 25.75
C ALA A 17 0.46 -3.42 26.13
N ARG A 18 -0.80 -3.54 25.71
CA ARG A 18 -1.59 -4.76 25.91
C ARG A 18 -1.03 -5.94 25.12
N LEU A 19 -0.57 -5.73 23.88
CA LEU A 19 0.06 -6.76 23.08
C LEU A 19 1.30 -7.32 23.79
N VAL A 20 2.18 -6.45 24.29
CA VAL A 20 3.38 -6.85 25.04
C VAL A 20 3.00 -7.60 26.32
N PHE A 21 2.03 -7.10 27.08
CA PHE A 21 1.54 -7.76 28.29
C PHE A 21 1.04 -9.18 28.00
N TYR A 22 0.17 -9.35 27.01
CA TYR A 22 -0.33 -10.67 26.62
C TYR A 22 0.77 -11.56 26.05
N THR A 23 1.77 -11.00 25.37
CA THR A 23 2.95 -11.74 24.90
C THR A 23 3.75 -12.35 26.04
N VAL A 24 4.09 -11.53 27.04
CA VAL A 24 4.83 -12.01 28.21
C VAL A 24 3.99 -13.03 28.98
N MET A 25 2.70 -12.78 29.16
CA MET A 25 1.78 -13.71 29.84
C MET A 25 1.69 -15.07 29.12
N LEU A 26 1.51 -15.07 27.80
CA LEU A 26 1.45 -16.28 26.98
C LEU A 26 2.78 -17.03 26.99
N PHE A 27 3.90 -16.30 27.00
CA PHE A 27 5.23 -16.90 27.13
C PHE A 27 5.38 -17.63 28.47
N VAL A 28 5.00 -16.99 29.58
CA VAL A 28 5.02 -17.60 30.92
C VAL A 28 4.11 -18.83 31.00
N LEU A 29 2.90 -18.75 30.45
CA LEU A 29 1.98 -19.90 30.36
C LEU A 29 2.59 -21.03 29.52
N SER A 30 3.24 -20.71 28.38
CA SER A 30 3.90 -21.69 27.52
C SER A 30 5.03 -22.43 28.24
N THR A 31 5.87 -21.69 28.96
CA THR A 31 6.91 -22.30 29.79
C THR A 31 6.32 -23.17 30.89
N ALA A 32 5.24 -22.74 31.55
CA ALA A 32 4.57 -23.50 32.60
C ALA A 32 3.96 -24.82 32.08
N PHE A 33 3.34 -24.81 30.90
CA PHE A 33 2.79 -26.02 30.28
C PHE A 33 3.88 -26.91 29.67
N GLY A 34 5.02 -26.35 29.24
CA GLY A 34 6.15 -27.11 28.74
C GLY A 34 6.82 -28.01 29.77
N VAL A 35 6.68 -27.72 31.07
CA VAL A 35 7.20 -28.56 32.16
C VAL A 35 6.49 -29.93 32.23
N PHE A 36 5.27 -30.04 31.68
CA PHE A 36 4.49 -31.28 31.65
C PHE A 36 4.83 -32.20 30.46
N GLY A 37 5.79 -31.84 29.62
CA GLY A 37 6.21 -32.60 28.43
C GLY A 37 5.51 -32.19 27.13
N ASP A 38 5.74 -32.94 26.05
CA ASP A 38 5.13 -32.68 24.74
C ASP A 38 3.61 -32.90 24.79
N ASN A 39 2.85 -31.82 24.65
CA ASN A 39 1.39 -31.84 24.63
C ASN A 39 0.91 -30.95 23.46
N PRO A 40 -0.10 -31.35 22.67
CA PRO A 40 -0.66 -30.50 21.63
C PRO A 40 -1.00 -29.07 22.09
N ILE A 41 -1.36 -28.87 23.36
CA ILE A 41 -1.62 -27.54 23.94
C ILE A 41 -0.37 -26.64 23.91
N SER A 42 0.82 -27.16 24.24
CA SER A 42 2.06 -26.37 24.20
C SER A 42 2.46 -26.02 22.77
N THR A 43 2.17 -26.89 21.80
CA THR A 43 2.36 -26.62 20.36
C THR A 43 1.45 -25.48 19.87
N TYR A 44 0.17 -25.49 20.22
CA TYR A 44 -0.73 -24.39 19.87
C TYR A 44 -0.32 -23.08 20.53
N LEU A 45 0.11 -23.13 21.79
CA LEU A 45 0.53 -21.95 22.54
C LEU A 45 1.83 -21.36 21.98
N ALA A 46 2.80 -22.20 21.60
CA ALA A 46 4.02 -21.78 20.91
C ALA A 46 3.72 -21.14 19.55
N ALA A 47 2.77 -21.68 18.80
CA ALA A 47 2.33 -21.10 17.53
C ALA A 47 1.70 -19.70 17.72
N VAL A 48 0.86 -19.52 18.74
CA VAL A 48 0.27 -18.21 19.09
C VAL A 48 1.35 -17.22 19.52
N VAL A 49 2.29 -17.64 20.37
CA VAL A 49 3.43 -16.78 20.78
C VAL A 49 4.27 -16.38 19.57
N GLY A 50 4.55 -17.31 18.66
CA GLY A 50 5.27 -17.04 17.40
C GLY A 50 4.52 -16.13 16.43
N TYR A 51 3.20 -15.96 16.60
CA TYR A 51 2.38 -15.06 15.79
C TYR A 51 2.42 -13.60 16.29
N LEU A 52 2.71 -13.38 17.58
CA LEU A 52 2.71 -12.04 18.18
C LEU A 52 3.70 -11.06 17.53
N PRO A 53 4.94 -11.46 17.17
CA PRO A 53 5.84 -10.59 16.41
C PRO A 53 5.23 -10.13 15.08
N LYS A 54 4.49 -11.01 14.37
CA LYS A 54 3.84 -10.64 13.10
C LYS A 54 2.74 -9.60 13.32
N VAL A 55 1.94 -9.75 14.38
CA VAL A 55 0.91 -8.77 14.76
C VAL A 55 1.51 -7.42 15.09
N PHE A 56 2.61 -7.40 15.84
CA PHE A 56 3.33 -6.17 16.15
C PHE A 56 3.78 -5.43 14.88
N VAL A 57 4.43 -6.15 13.96
CA VAL A 57 4.89 -5.56 12.68
C VAL A 57 3.71 -5.11 11.83
N ALA A 58 2.61 -5.84 11.79
CA ALA A 58 1.41 -5.45 11.05
C ALA A 58 0.79 -4.13 11.57
N ILE A 59 0.70 -3.96 12.90
CA ILE A 59 0.24 -2.70 13.51
C ILE A 59 1.20 -1.56 13.14
N LEU A 60 2.50 -1.79 13.22
CA LEU A 60 3.52 -0.79 12.87
C LEU A 60 3.40 -0.35 11.40
N ILE A 61 3.16 -1.29 10.47
CA ILE A 61 2.89 -0.98 9.06
C ILE A 61 1.67 -0.09 8.90
N ILE A 62 0.55 -0.37 9.58
CA ILE A 62 -0.67 0.44 9.49
C ILE A 62 -0.41 1.87 9.98
N VAL A 63 0.31 2.03 11.09
CA VAL A 63 0.64 3.36 11.65
C VAL A 63 1.50 4.16 10.67
N ILE A 64 2.54 3.53 10.11
CA ILE A 64 3.42 4.18 9.12
C ILE A 64 2.62 4.55 7.86
N ALA A 65 1.82 3.64 7.33
CA ALA A 65 1.02 3.90 6.13
C ALA A 65 0.02 5.04 6.35
N ALA A 66 -0.64 5.09 7.51
CA ALA A 66 -1.55 6.18 7.85
C ALA A 66 -0.83 7.53 7.96
N ALA A 67 0.36 7.56 8.58
CA ALA A 67 1.18 8.77 8.67
C ALA A 67 1.62 9.26 7.29
N VAL A 68 2.09 8.36 6.42
CA VAL A 68 2.48 8.67 5.04
C VAL A 68 1.27 9.16 4.23
N ALA A 69 0.12 8.51 4.34
CA ALA A 69 -1.11 8.91 3.65
C ALA A 69 -1.54 10.33 4.04
N ALA A 70 -1.51 10.65 5.34
CA ALA A 70 -1.82 11.99 5.84
C ALA A 70 -0.81 13.03 5.35
N GLY A 71 0.48 12.70 5.36
CA GLY A 71 1.56 13.55 4.85
C GLY A 71 1.38 13.87 3.36
N VAL A 72 1.18 12.85 2.53
CA VAL A 72 0.96 13.00 1.08
C VAL A 72 -0.31 13.81 0.79
N LYS A 73 -1.41 13.54 1.51
CA LYS A 73 -2.64 14.32 1.39
C LYS A 73 -2.40 15.80 1.67
N GLY A 74 -1.69 16.12 2.76
CA GLY A 74 -1.34 17.48 3.12
C GLY A 74 -0.45 18.15 2.06
N LEU A 75 0.56 17.43 1.56
CA LEU A 75 1.43 17.92 0.50
C LEU A 75 0.65 18.27 -0.77
N ILE A 76 -0.21 17.37 -1.26
CA ILE A 76 -1.01 17.61 -2.47
C ILE A 76 -2.00 18.77 -2.26
N GLN A 77 -2.63 18.88 -1.09
CA GLN A 77 -3.55 19.99 -0.80
C GLN A 77 -2.84 21.34 -0.74
N ASN A 78 -1.62 21.38 -0.20
CA ASN A 78 -0.84 22.61 -0.10
C ASN A 78 -0.25 23.04 -1.45
N THR A 79 0.20 22.08 -2.27
CA THR A 79 0.76 22.39 -3.60
C THR A 79 -0.31 22.70 -4.63
N MET A 80 -1.49 22.09 -4.53
CA MET A 80 -2.61 22.27 -5.45
C MET A 80 -3.72 23.17 -4.89
N GLY A 81 -3.46 23.92 -3.82
CA GLY A 81 -4.47 24.65 -3.03
C GLY A 81 -5.33 25.68 -3.80
N GLY A 82 -4.96 26.04 -5.02
CA GLY A 82 -5.75 26.89 -5.92
C GLY A 82 -6.65 26.16 -6.92
N LEU A 83 -6.54 24.83 -7.06
CA LEU A 83 -7.27 24.03 -8.05
C LEU A 83 -8.43 23.27 -7.38
N SER A 84 -9.65 23.34 -7.94
CA SER A 84 -10.82 22.65 -7.36
C SER A 84 -10.64 21.13 -7.29
N TYR A 85 -9.82 20.56 -8.19
CA TYR A 85 -9.49 19.13 -8.23
C TYR A 85 -8.42 18.69 -7.23
N GLY A 86 -7.66 19.62 -6.64
CA GLY A 86 -6.56 19.31 -5.70
C GLY A 86 -7.04 18.51 -4.48
N LYS A 87 -8.25 18.82 -3.98
CA LYS A 87 -8.86 18.08 -2.86
C LYS A 87 -9.25 16.65 -3.23
N VAL A 88 -9.75 16.44 -4.45
CA VAL A 88 -10.14 15.11 -4.95
C VAL A 88 -8.92 14.23 -5.15
N LEU A 89 -7.88 14.78 -5.81
CA LEU A 89 -6.60 14.10 -6.02
C LEU A 89 -5.92 13.74 -4.69
N ALA A 90 -5.87 14.68 -3.74
CA ALA A 90 -5.27 14.42 -2.44
C ALA A 90 -6.01 13.31 -1.66
N ASN A 91 -7.34 13.29 -1.73
CA ASN A 91 -8.13 12.23 -1.10
C ASN A 91 -7.90 10.87 -1.79
N ALA A 92 -7.89 10.84 -3.12
CA ALA A 92 -7.65 9.61 -3.88
C ALA A 92 -6.26 9.02 -3.56
N ALA A 93 -5.22 9.85 -3.57
CA ALA A 93 -3.86 9.43 -3.22
C ALA A 93 -3.78 8.89 -1.78
N SER A 94 -4.41 9.59 -0.82
CA SER A 94 -4.46 9.15 0.57
C SER A 94 -5.14 7.79 0.74
N ILE A 95 -6.26 7.57 0.05
CA ILE A 95 -7.02 6.32 0.12
C ILE A 95 -6.21 5.18 -0.50
N LEU A 96 -5.53 5.41 -1.62
CA LEU A 96 -4.67 4.41 -2.25
C LEU A 96 -3.52 4.00 -1.34
N ILE A 97 -2.82 4.96 -0.73
CA ILE A 97 -1.71 4.66 0.19
C ILE A 97 -2.23 3.85 1.39
N LEU A 98 -3.37 4.25 1.97
CA LEU A 98 -3.97 3.52 3.09
C LEU A 98 -4.38 2.10 2.70
N ALA A 99 -5.01 1.93 1.52
CA ALA A 99 -5.41 0.62 1.02
C ALA A 99 -4.19 -0.31 0.82
N LEU A 100 -3.10 0.20 0.25
CA LEU A 100 -1.85 -0.55 0.12
C LEU A 100 -1.23 -0.90 1.48
N GLY A 101 -1.30 0.02 2.45
CA GLY A 101 -0.86 -0.24 3.83
C GLY A 101 -1.65 -1.34 4.51
N ILE A 102 -2.97 -1.37 4.32
CA ILE A 102 -3.84 -2.43 4.85
C ILE A 102 -3.49 -3.78 4.21
N ILE A 103 -3.34 -3.82 2.89
CA ILE A 103 -2.93 -5.02 2.15
C ILE A 103 -1.57 -5.54 2.66
N ALA A 104 -0.60 -4.66 2.85
CA ALA A 104 0.71 -5.02 3.40
C ALA A 104 0.63 -5.58 4.81
N ALA A 105 -0.21 -5.00 5.67
CA ALA A 105 -0.44 -5.51 7.02
C ALA A 105 -1.14 -6.89 7.01
N LEU A 106 -2.10 -7.11 6.11
CA LEU A 106 -2.75 -8.42 5.95
C LEU A 106 -1.78 -9.49 5.45
N ASN A 107 -0.88 -9.15 4.53
CA ASN A 107 0.19 -10.05 4.08
C ASN A 107 1.16 -10.36 5.25
N GLN A 108 1.55 -9.35 6.05
CA GLN A 108 2.39 -9.57 7.24
C GLN A 108 1.74 -10.54 8.25
N LEU A 109 0.42 -10.47 8.39
CA LEU A 109 -0.37 -11.39 9.22
C LEU A 109 -0.57 -12.78 8.58
N GLN A 110 -0.12 -12.98 7.33
CA GLN A 110 -0.29 -14.19 6.53
C GLN A 110 -1.76 -14.62 6.38
N ILE A 111 -2.67 -13.65 6.36
CA ILE A 111 -4.10 -13.91 6.20
C ILE A 111 -4.40 -13.99 4.72
N ALA A 112 -4.70 -15.20 4.23
CA ALA A 112 -5.10 -15.45 2.84
C ALA A 112 -4.17 -14.76 1.81
N GLU A 113 -2.85 -14.88 2.02
CA GLU A 113 -1.83 -14.16 1.24
C GLU A 113 -2.02 -14.31 -0.26
N ASN A 114 -2.36 -15.52 -0.74
CA ASN A 114 -2.61 -15.77 -2.15
C ASN A 114 -3.78 -14.95 -2.71
N VAL A 115 -4.87 -14.81 -1.94
CA VAL A 115 -6.06 -14.04 -2.35
C VAL A 115 -5.73 -12.54 -2.35
N VAL A 116 -5.04 -12.07 -1.31
CA VAL A 116 -4.64 -10.66 -1.18
C VAL A 116 -3.67 -10.26 -2.30
N ASN A 117 -2.64 -11.06 -2.55
CA ASN A 117 -1.66 -10.81 -3.60
C ASN A 117 -2.30 -10.89 -4.99
N ALA A 118 -3.22 -11.85 -5.22
CA ALA A 118 -3.95 -11.94 -6.49
C ALA A 118 -4.76 -10.66 -6.77
N ILE A 119 -5.47 -10.12 -5.78
CA ILE A 119 -6.21 -8.87 -5.92
C ILE A 119 -5.26 -7.69 -6.16
N LEU A 120 -4.14 -7.63 -5.43
CA LEU A 120 -3.13 -6.57 -5.60
C LEU A 120 -2.58 -6.59 -7.03
N TYR A 121 -2.10 -7.73 -7.50
CA TYR A 121 -1.56 -7.88 -8.85
C TYR A 121 -2.61 -7.60 -9.91
N ALA A 122 -3.86 -8.06 -9.74
CA ALA A 122 -4.95 -7.76 -10.66
C ALA A 122 -5.24 -6.25 -10.74
N SER A 123 -5.27 -5.56 -9.60
CA SER A 123 -5.50 -4.11 -9.57
C SER A 123 -4.38 -3.31 -10.25
N LEU A 124 -3.13 -3.68 -9.99
CA LEU A 124 -1.96 -3.08 -10.62
C LEU A 124 -1.93 -3.37 -12.12
N ALA A 125 -2.19 -4.62 -12.52
CA ALA A 125 -2.28 -5.02 -13.92
C ALA A 125 -3.40 -4.26 -14.66
N ALA A 126 -4.54 -4.01 -14.00
CA ALA A 126 -5.61 -3.22 -14.58
C ALA A 126 -5.19 -1.76 -14.81
N ILE A 127 -4.56 -1.12 -13.81
CA ILE A 127 -4.07 0.26 -13.94
C ILE A 127 -3.01 0.35 -15.04
N VAL A 128 -2.03 -0.54 -15.02
CA VAL A 128 -0.99 -0.62 -16.06
C VAL A 128 -1.61 -0.88 -17.42
N GLY A 129 -2.57 -1.80 -17.51
CA GLY A 129 -3.30 -2.10 -18.74
C GLY A 129 -4.02 -0.88 -19.31
N ILE A 130 -4.72 -0.12 -18.48
CA ILE A 130 -5.38 1.13 -18.89
C ILE A 130 -4.34 2.12 -19.43
N VAL A 131 -3.20 2.30 -18.76
CA VAL A 131 -2.13 3.21 -19.19
C VAL A 131 -1.52 2.75 -20.53
N VAL A 132 -1.21 1.46 -20.65
CA VAL A 132 -0.65 0.87 -21.88
C VAL A 132 -1.62 1.04 -23.05
N ILE A 133 -2.91 0.77 -22.86
CA ILE A 133 -3.93 0.90 -23.90
C ILE A 133 -4.16 2.36 -24.28
N SER A 134 -4.23 3.26 -23.30
CA SER A 134 -4.47 4.69 -23.56
C SER A 134 -3.31 5.35 -24.32
N VAL A 135 -2.06 5.05 -23.95
CA VAL A 135 -0.88 5.55 -24.67
C VAL A 135 -0.72 4.83 -26.01
N GLY A 136 -0.86 3.51 -26.03
CA GLY A 136 -0.64 2.68 -27.22
C GLY A 136 -1.70 2.88 -28.30
N GLY A 137 -2.98 2.86 -27.96
CA GLY A 137 -4.07 3.02 -28.93
C GLY A 137 -4.31 4.47 -29.35
N GLY A 138 -4.24 5.42 -28.42
CA GLY A 138 -4.46 6.84 -28.69
C GLY A 138 -3.26 7.54 -29.36
N GLY A 139 -2.04 7.03 -29.16
CA GLY A 139 -0.82 7.61 -29.71
C GLY A 139 -0.55 7.31 -31.18
N ILE A 140 -1.23 6.34 -31.79
CA ILE A 140 -0.99 5.93 -33.19
C ILE A 140 -1.31 7.07 -34.14
N THR A 141 -2.47 7.71 -34.01
CA THR A 141 -2.91 8.79 -34.90
C THR A 141 -1.96 10.00 -34.91
N PRO A 142 -1.55 10.59 -33.77
CA PRO A 142 -0.61 11.71 -33.77
C PRO A 142 0.81 11.32 -34.21
N MET A 143 1.20 10.06 -34.04
CA MET A 143 2.52 9.59 -34.48
C MET A 143 2.56 9.31 -35.97
N ARG A 144 1.44 8.85 -36.56
CA ARG A 144 1.27 8.72 -38.02
C ARG A 144 1.48 10.06 -38.72
N SER A 145 0.81 11.12 -38.28
CA SER A 145 0.94 12.44 -38.91
C SER A 145 2.36 13.02 -38.80
N ARG A 146 3.10 12.72 -37.72
CA ARG A 146 4.50 13.12 -37.58
C ARG A 146 5.43 12.39 -38.55
N TRP A 147 5.20 11.10 -38.75
CA TRP A 147 5.99 10.28 -39.69
C TRP A 147 5.71 10.68 -41.14
N GLU A 148 4.46 10.93 -41.47
CA GLU A 148 4.03 11.45 -42.78
C GLU A 148 4.71 12.80 -43.10
N ASN A 149 4.73 13.72 -42.14
CA ASN A 149 5.42 15.01 -42.30
C ASN A 149 6.95 14.88 -42.43
N ALA A 150 7.56 13.89 -41.74
CA ALA A 150 8.99 13.64 -41.84
C ALA A 150 9.36 13.03 -43.20
N LEU A 151 8.57 12.07 -43.69
CA LEU A 151 8.72 11.48 -45.02
C LEU A 151 8.53 12.53 -46.12
N ALA A 152 7.51 13.38 -46.00
CA ALA A 152 7.25 14.45 -46.95
C ALA A 152 8.41 15.47 -47.05
N LYS A 153 9.11 15.76 -45.94
CA LYS A 153 10.33 16.60 -45.96
C LYS A 153 11.49 15.94 -46.70
N VAL A 154 11.72 14.65 -46.44
CA VAL A 154 12.78 13.88 -47.12
C VAL A 154 12.50 13.81 -48.62
N GLU A 155 11.25 13.60 -49.00
CA GLU A 155 10.83 13.51 -50.40
C GLU A 155 10.86 14.87 -51.13
N ALA A 156 10.64 15.98 -50.41
CA ALA A 156 10.81 17.33 -50.94
C ALA A 156 12.27 17.77 -51.10
N GLU A 157 13.19 17.20 -50.31
CA GLU A 157 14.64 17.48 -50.41
C GLU A 157 15.34 16.56 -51.43
N ALA A 158 14.81 15.37 -51.70
CA ALA A 158 15.35 14.40 -52.66
C ALA A 158 15.54 14.91 -54.12
N PRO A 159 14.73 15.82 -54.71
CA PRO A 159 14.89 16.21 -56.11
C PRO A 159 15.99 17.25 -56.36
N ARG A 160 16.67 17.75 -55.32
CA ARG A 160 17.73 18.78 -55.46
C ARG A 160 19.16 18.22 -55.53
N MET A 161 19.34 16.91 -55.45
CA MET A 161 20.61 16.26 -55.75
C MET A 161 20.58 15.69 -57.17
N LYS A 162 20.78 16.54 -58.17
CA LYS A 162 21.30 16.18 -59.48
C LYS A 162 22.46 17.08 -59.81
#